data_AF-A0A2T4IKW8-F1
#
_entry.id   AF-A0A2T4IKW8-F1
#
_cell.length_a   1.000
_cell.length_b   1.000
_cell.length_c   1.000
_cell.angle_alpha   90.00
_cell.angle_beta   90.00
_cell.angle_gamma   90.00
#
_symmetry.space_group_name_H-M   'P 1'
#
loop_
_entity.id
_entity.type
_entity.pdbx_description
1 polymer ?
#
loop_
_entity_poly.entity_id
_entity_poly.type
_entity_poly.pdbx_seq_one_letter_code
_entity_poly.pdbx_strand_id
1 'polypeptide(L)'
;MVMIGNDADWPDWQDEKSYRYTRYLTRRGWAWEFLRRNPAFQRDCRLSLEHAEFAERWFEVEVVRSSLDLTQWGLLFRKLVEA
;
A
#
# COMPACT_ATOMS: atom_id res chain seq x y z
N MET A 1 10.10 18.12 22.14
CA MET A 1 10.61 16.93 21.41
C MET A 1 9.64 16.68 20.26
N VAL A 2 9.90 17.27 19.08
CA VAL A 2 9.08 17.02 17.89
C VAL A 2 9.54 15.69 17.34
N MET A 3 8.70 14.66 17.48
CA MET A 3 8.93 13.39 16.81
C MET A 3 8.73 13.64 15.32
N ILE A 4 9.82 13.76 14.57
CA ILE A 4 9.79 13.77 13.11
C ILE A 4 9.36 12.36 12.68
N GLY A 5 8.06 12.12 12.73
CA GLY A 5 7.43 11.03 12.00
C GLY A 5 7.49 11.41 10.54
N ASN A 6 7.90 10.47 9.70
CA ASN A 6 7.72 10.57 8.27
C ASN A 6 6.20 10.68 8.01
N ASP A 7 5.69 11.90 7.93
CA ASP A 7 4.28 12.23 7.70
C ASP A 7 3.89 11.72 6.30
N ALA A 8 3.58 10.43 6.21
CA ALA A 8 2.59 10.02 5.25
C ALA A 8 1.35 10.86 5.57
N ASP A 9 0.91 11.70 4.64
CA ASP A 9 -0.28 12.55 4.72
C ASP A 9 -1.53 11.70 5.01
N TRP A 10 -1.68 11.25 6.25
CA TRP A 10 -2.87 10.55 6.68
C TRP A 10 -4.00 11.56 6.72
N PRO A 11 -5.21 11.16 6.29
CA PRO A 11 -6.37 12.01 6.47
C PRO A 11 -6.53 12.33 7.96
N ASP A 12 -6.85 13.60 8.28
CA ASP A 12 -7.01 14.05 9.66
C ASP A 12 -8.06 13.19 10.36
N TRP A 13 -7.62 12.42 11.37
CA TRP A 13 -8.47 11.47 12.09
C TRP A 13 -9.56 12.17 12.91
N GLN A 14 -9.41 13.47 13.19
CA GLN A 14 -10.42 14.27 13.88
C GLN A 14 -11.45 14.85 12.91
N ASP A 15 -11.14 14.92 11.62
CA ASP A 15 -12.08 15.35 10.59
C ASP A 15 -12.88 14.15 10.05
N GLU A 16 -14.16 14.09 10.42
CA GLU A 16 -15.06 13.06 9.91
C GLU A 16 -15.13 13.06 8.36
N LYS A 17 -15.01 14.24 7.72
CA LYS A 17 -15.10 14.34 6.26
C LYS A 17 -13.96 13.58 5.59
N SER A 18 -12.78 13.60 6.19
CA SER A 18 -11.59 12.88 5.77
C SER A 18 -11.77 11.35 5.72
N TYR A 19 -12.78 10.81 6.42
CA TYR A 19 -13.07 9.37 6.46
C TYR A 19 -14.44 8.99 5.88
N ARG A 20 -15.19 9.91 5.26
CA ARG A 20 -16.52 9.62 4.69
C ARG A 20 -16.55 8.43 3.73
N TYR A 21 -15.48 8.23 2.97
CA TYR A 21 -15.35 7.09 2.04
C TYR A 21 -15.38 5.74 2.76
N THR A 22 -14.97 5.67 4.02
CA THR A 22 -14.92 4.42 4.80
C THR A 22 -16.28 3.78 5.01
N ARG A 23 -17.35 4.58 4.97
CA ARG A 23 -18.75 4.12 5.06
C ARG A 23 -19.14 3.15 3.95
N TYR A 24 -18.42 3.18 2.82
CA TYR A 24 -18.70 2.35 1.64
C TYR A 24 -17.69 1.22 1.47
N LEU A 25 -16.77 1.03 2.42
CA LEU A 25 -15.77 -0.03 2.32
C LEU A 25 -16.39 -1.40 2.57
N THR A 26 -16.08 -2.32 1.67
CA THR A 26 -16.30 -3.74 1.89
C THR A 26 -15.36 -4.27 2.98
N ARG A 27 -15.54 -5.52 3.41
CA ARG A 27 -14.60 -6.18 4.35
C ARG A 27 -13.15 -6.17 3.82
N ARG A 28 -12.96 -6.35 2.50
CA ARG A 28 -11.64 -6.26 1.86
C ARG A 28 -11.10 -4.83 1.87
N GLY A 29 -11.96 -3.84 1.66
CA GLY A 29 -11.61 -2.43 1.78
C GLY A 29 -11.10 -2.08 3.18
N TRP A 30 -11.79 -2.55 4.23
CA TRP A 30 -11.32 -2.40 5.61
C TRP A 30 -9.99 -3.11 5.86
N ALA A 31 -9.83 -4.36 5.39
CA ALA A 31 -8.58 -5.08 5.51
C ALA A 31 -7.41 -4.31 4.89
N TRP A 32 -7.62 -3.70 3.73
CA TRP A 32 -6.62 -2.84 3.09
C TRP A 32 -6.31 -1.58 3.91
N GLU A 33 -7.32 -0.90 4.46
CA GLU A 33 -7.10 0.29 5.29
C GLU A 33 -6.27 -0.02 6.56
N PHE A 34 -6.48 -1.17 7.19
CA PHE A 34 -5.66 -1.61 8.32
C PHE A 34 -4.25 -1.97 7.87
N LEU A 35 -4.11 -2.73 6.77
CA LEU A 35 -2.82 -3.18 6.27
C LEU A 35 -1.92 -2.01 5.89
N ARG A 36 -2.41 -1.06 5.09
CA ARG A 36 -1.60 0.08 4.60
C ARG A 36 -1.13 1.02 5.71
N ARG A 37 -1.76 0.99 6.90
CA ARG A 37 -1.36 1.74 8.10
C ARG A 37 -0.46 0.95 9.05
N ASN A 38 -0.23 -0.34 8.81
CA ASN A 38 0.65 -1.15 9.64
C ASN A 38 2.12 -0.74 9.39
N PRO A 39 2.88 -0.29 10.42
CA PRO A 39 4.26 0.15 10.24
C PRO A 39 5.21 -0.96 9.74
N ALA A 40 4.96 -2.22 10.07
CA ALA A 40 5.75 -3.33 9.56
C ALA A 40 5.49 -3.55 8.07
N PHE A 41 4.23 -3.54 7.65
CA PHE A 41 3.88 -3.60 6.24
C PHE A 41 4.48 -2.43 5.45
N GLN A 42 4.46 -1.22 6.00
CA GLN A 42 5.05 -0.04 5.35
C GLN A 42 6.56 -0.18 5.14
N ARG A 43 7.29 -0.77 6.11
CA ARG A 43 8.72 -1.06 5.96
C ARG A 43 8.94 -2.08 4.85
N ASP A 44 8.22 -3.19 4.88
CA ASP A 44 8.37 -4.26 3.88
C ASP A 44 8.01 -3.78 2.47
N CYS A 45 6.96 -2.96 2.35
CA CYS A 45 6.54 -2.33 1.11
C CYS A 45 7.60 -1.37 0.57
N ARG A 46 8.21 -0.53 1.43
CA ARG A 46 9.32 0.36 1.03
C ARG A 46 10.54 -0.43 0.55
N LEU A 47 10.95 -1.48 1.30
CA LEU A 47 12.05 -2.35 0.89
C LEU A 47 11.76 -3.04 -0.46
N SER A 48 10.50 -3.44 -0.68
CA SER A 48 10.05 -4.04 -1.93
C SER A 48 10.11 -3.06 -3.09
N LEU A 49 9.74 -1.80 -2.87
CA LEU A 49 9.81 -0.72 -3.87
C LEU A 49 11.26 -0.33 -4.21
N GLU A 50 12.17 -0.30 -3.24
CA GLU A 50 13.59 0.00 -3.47
C GLU A 50 14.25 -0.99 -4.46
N HIS A 51 13.79 -2.24 -4.47
CA HIS A 51 14.28 -3.31 -5.34
C HIS A 51 13.34 -3.59 -6.51
N ALA A 52 12.36 -2.72 -6.76
CA ALA A 52 11.38 -2.94 -7.79
C ALA A 52 11.82 -2.35 -9.14
N GLU A 53 11.50 -3.07 -10.21
CA GLU A 53 11.58 -2.60 -11.57
C GLU A 53 10.22 -2.06 -12.02
N PHE A 54 10.23 -0.82 -12.51
CA PHE A 54 9.05 -0.17 -13.06
C PHE A 54 8.97 -0.54 -14.54
N ALA A 55 8.13 -1.52 -14.80
CA ALA A 55 8.23 -2.35 -15.97
C ALA A 55 7.51 -1.78 -17.18
N GLU A 56 6.32 -1.20 -16.96
CA GLU A 56 5.46 -0.67 -18.02
C GLU A 56 4.37 0.19 -17.37
N ARG A 57 4.12 1.37 -17.95
CA ARG A 57 2.96 2.20 -17.62
C ARG A 57 1.90 2.01 -18.69
N TRP A 58 0.78 1.40 -18.33
CA TRP A 58 -0.38 1.28 -19.20
C TRP A 58 -1.47 2.23 -18.68
N PHE A 59 -1.71 3.33 -19.41
CA PHE A 59 -2.63 4.39 -19.01
C PHE A 59 -2.27 5.01 -17.64
N GLU A 60 -3.21 5.03 -16.69
CA GLU A 60 -3.03 5.49 -15.31
C GLU A 60 -2.46 4.39 -14.37
N VAL A 61 -2.20 3.19 -14.89
CA VAL A 61 -1.70 2.06 -14.10
C VAL A 61 -0.21 1.86 -14.36
N GLU A 62 0.57 1.81 -13.29
CA GLU A 62 2.00 1.51 -13.32
C GLU A 62 2.24 0.09 -12.80
N VAL A 63 2.89 -0.75 -13.61
CA VAL A 63 3.24 -2.12 -13.22
C VAL A 63 4.60 -2.12 -12.54
N VAL A 64 4.59 -2.49 -11.26
CA VAL A 64 5.77 -2.60 -10.41
C VAL A 64 6.11 -4.08 -10.24
N ARG A 65 7.32 -4.49 -10.66
CA ARG A 65 7.83 -5.84 -10.47
C ARG A 65 8.81 -5.81 -9.30
N SER A 66 8.52 -6.54 -8.23
CA SER A 66 9.44 -6.66 -7.10
C SER A 66 9.78 -8.13 -6.85
N SER A 67 11.02 -8.40 -6.48
CA SER A 67 11.51 -9.72 -6.09
C SER A 67 11.13 -10.09 -4.66
N LEU A 68 10.71 -9.12 -3.84
CA LEU A 68 10.28 -9.38 -2.46
C LEU A 68 8.84 -9.88 -2.40
N ASP A 69 8.65 -10.96 -1.64
CA ASP A 69 7.34 -11.60 -1.47
C ASP A 69 6.55 -10.97 -0.31
N LEU A 70 5.47 -10.26 -0.65
CA LEU A 70 4.54 -9.67 0.29
C LEU A 70 3.29 -10.53 0.53
N THR A 71 3.22 -11.76 0.03
CA THR A 71 2.05 -12.65 0.19
C THR A 71 1.76 -12.99 1.66
N GLN A 72 2.77 -12.92 2.54
CA GLN A 72 2.61 -13.05 3.99
C GLN A 72 1.60 -12.05 4.60
N TRP A 73 1.37 -10.92 3.92
CA TRP A 73 0.39 -9.90 4.29
C TRP A 73 -1.03 -10.19 3.75
N GLY A 74 -1.25 -11.33 3.10
CA GLY A 74 -2.53 -11.71 2.49
C GLY A 74 -2.79 -11.02 1.15
N LEU A 75 -1.76 -10.41 0.55
CA LEU A 75 -1.83 -9.81 -0.78
C LEU A 75 -1.66 -10.86 -1.88
N LEU A 76 -2.39 -10.67 -2.97
CA LEU A 76 -2.29 -11.51 -4.15
C LEU A 76 -1.64 -10.69 -5.27
N PHE A 77 -0.55 -11.23 -5.81
CA PHE A 77 0.17 -10.64 -6.94
C PHE A 77 -0.01 -11.52 -8.17
N ARG A 78 -0.20 -10.89 -9.33
CA ARG A 78 -0.17 -11.62 -10.59
C ARG A 78 1.28 -11.96 -10.92
N LYS A 79 1.64 -13.24 -10.89
CA LYS A 79 2.92 -13.69 -11.44
C LYS A 79 2.90 -13.50 -12.94
N LEU A 80 3.85 -12.75 -13.46
CA LEU A 80 4.14 -12.74 -14.89
C LEU A 80 4.95 -14.00 -15.17
N VAL A 81 4.42 -14.87 -16.02
CA VAL A 81 5.14 -16.04 -16.53
C VAL A 81 5.89 -15.54 -17.76
N GLU A 82 7.22 -15.53 -17.72
CA GLU A 82 8.03 -15.29 -18.92
C GLU A 82 7.81 -16.47 -19.89
N ALA A 83 7.58 -16.13 -21.16
CA ALA A 83 7.26 -17.08 -22.23
C ALA A 83 8.51 -17.76 -22.79
#